data_AF-A0A434WHW0-F1
#
_entry.id   AF-A0A434WHW0-F1
#
_cell.length_a   1.000
_cell.length_b   1.000
_cell.length_c   1.000
_cell.angle_alpha   90.00
_cell.angle_beta   90.00
_cell.angle_gamma   90.00
#
_symmetry.space_group_name_H-M   'P 1'
#
loop_
_entity.id
_entity.type
_entity.pdbx_description
1 polymer ?
#
loop_
_entity_poly.entity_id
_entity_poly.type
_entity_poly.pdbx_seq_one_letter_code
_entity_poly.pdbx_strand_id
1 'polypeptide(L)'
;MSELTSALLTGAIALAVVLHLAWLARASRNRASAARAADEASIRAVIPDAVDVSDGAAGVATWAGSWNGERAQVRTIVDTLATRKLPTRWLSVSITEPVAVPGIFDMMMRPGSPTTFSNFDHLEHTLPKTTALPAEAVLRTDRRGVAFPQDLIAAYAGVFAEGRAKELLITPKGVRIIWLLAQADRVRYGVFRQAAFVDARLDPALLEELVEAASSLRHAINRRERQAA
;
A
#
# COMPACT_ATOMS: atom_id res chain seq x y z
N MET A 1 21.29 40.79 -39.06
CA MET A 1 21.96 39.90 -38.09
C MET A 1 22.63 38.79 -38.89
N SER A 2 23.89 38.45 -38.60
CA SER A 2 24.63 37.43 -39.36
C SER A 2 24.11 36.02 -39.03
N GLU A 3 24.08 35.11 -40.02
CA GLU A 3 23.80 33.67 -39.85
C GLU A 3 24.55 33.07 -38.64
N LEU A 4 25.81 33.49 -38.43
CA LEU A 4 26.64 33.04 -37.32
C LEU A 4 26.09 33.47 -35.95
N THR A 5 25.56 34.70 -35.84
CA THR A 5 24.94 35.19 -34.59
C THR A 5 23.64 34.45 -34.28
N SER A 6 22.86 34.08 -35.31
CA SER A 6 21.65 33.28 -35.16
C SER A 6 21.95 31.84 -34.71
N ALA A 7 22.98 31.22 -35.29
CA ALA A 7 23.43 29.88 -34.92
C ALA A 7 23.96 29.82 -33.47
N LEU A 8 24.75 30.81 -33.05
CA LEU A 8 25.27 30.89 -31.68
C LEU A 8 24.16 31.11 -30.64
N LEU A 9 23.18 31.97 -30.95
CA LEU A 9 22.01 32.18 -30.09
C LEU A 9 21.18 30.91 -29.95
N THR A 10 20.93 30.22 -31.07
CA THR A 10 20.19 28.94 -31.07
C THR A 10 20.91 27.88 -30.25
N GLY A 11 22.24 27.75 -30.41
CA GLY A 11 23.06 26.83 -29.62
C GLY A 11 23.05 27.15 -28.13
N ALA A 12 23.14 28.42 -27.76
CA ALA A 12 23.07 28.86 -26.36
C ALA A 12 21.71 28.56 -25.73
N ILE A 13 20.61 28.79 -26.45
CA ILE A 13 19.24 28.48 -25.98
C ILE A 13 19.08 26.96 -25.81
N ALA A 14 19.50 26.16 -26.79
CA ALA A 14 19.42 24.71 -26.70
C ALA A 14 20.20 24.16 -25.49
N LEU A 15 21.42 24.66 -25.27
CA LEU A 15 22.22 24.29 -24.10
C LEU A 15 21.55 24.69 -22.79
N ALA A 16 20.99 25.90 -22.70
CA ALA A 16 20.28 26.37 -21.52
C ALA A 16 19.06 25.49 -21.19
N VAL A 17 18.28 25.10 -22.21
CA VAL A 17 17.13 24.19 -22.04
C VAL A 17 17.58 22.82 -21.54
N VAL A 18 18.63 22.24 -22.13
CA VAL A 18 19.17 20.93 -21.70
C VAL A 18 19.66 20.99 -20.25
N LEU A 19 20.42 22.02 -19.87
CA LEU A 19 20.89 22.20 -18.49
C LEU A 19 19.72 22.36 -17.51
N HIS A 20 18.68 23.12 -17.90
CA HIS A 20 17.50 23.30 -17.08
C HIS A 20 16.73 21.98 -16.87
N LEU A 21 16.52 21.20 -17.93
CA LEU A 21 15.88 19.88 -17.84
C LEU A 21 16.71 18.89 -17.00
N ALA A 22 18.03 18.89 -17.16
CA ALA A 22 18.93 18.06 -16.37
C ALA A 22 18.86 18.42 -14.87
N TRP A 23 18.82 19.72 -14.56
CA TRP A 23 18.64 20.22 -13.20
C TRP A 23 17.27 19.80 -12.63
N LEU A 24 16.17 19.98 -13.36
CA LEU A 24 14.83 19.55 -12.96
C LEU A 24 14.77 18.03 -12.69
N ALA A 25 15.35 17.23 -13.57
CA ALA A 25 15.41 15.78 -13.41
C ALA A 25 16.23 15.37 -12.17
N ARG A 26 17.35 16.05 -11.90
CA ARG A 26 18.15 15.80 -10.69
C ARG A 26 17.42 16.24 -9.43
N ALA A 27 16.81 17.42 -9.41
CA ALA A 27 16.00 17.89 -8.28
C ALA A 27 14.83 16.95 -7.99
N SER A 28 14.15 16.45 -9.02
CA SER A 28 13.07 15.46 -8.88
C SER A 28 13.57 14.14 -8.26
N ARG A 29 14.68 13.60 -8.78
CA ARG A 29 15.30 12.37 -8.25
C ARG A 29 15.75 12.53 -6.80
N ASN A 30 16.36 13.66 -6.44
CA ASN A 30 16.79 13.94 -5.07
C ASN A 30 15.58 13.99 -4.11
N ARG A 31 14.46 14.62 -4.52
CA ARG A 31 13.24 14.63 -3.72
C ARG A 31 12.64 13.23 -3.54
N ALA A 32 12.59 12.45 -4.61
CA ALA A 32 12.09 11.07 -4.55
C ALA A 32 12.98 10.19 -3.64
N SER A 33 14.30 10.34 -3.74
CA SER A 33 15.26 9.65 -2.88
C SER A 33 15.12 10.06 -1.41
N ALA A 34 14.96 11.35 -1.12
CA ALA A 34 14.75 11.83 0.25
C ALA A 34 13.43 11.34 0.85
N ALA A 35 12.35 11.31 0.05
CA ALA A 35 11.07 10.75 0.48
C ALA A 35 11.19 9.26 0.79
N ARG A 36 11.87 8.49 -0.08
CA ARG A 36 12.14 7.06 0.15
C ARG A 36 12.96 6.83 1.42
N ALA A 37 14.01 7.63 1.64
CA ALA A 37 14.84 7.53 2.84
C ALA A 37 14.04 7.86 4.12
N ALA A 38 13.09 8.80 4.05
CA ALA A 38 12.20 9.10 5.17
C ALA A 38 11.22 7.95 5.47
N ASP A 39 10.66 7.31 4.44
CA ASP A 39 9.84 6.10 4.63
C ASP A 39 10.68 4.97 5.22
N GLU A 40 11.87 4.72 4.69
CA GLU A 40 12.79 3.69 5.21
C GLU A 40 13.15 3.95 6.67
N ALA A 41 13.45 5.19 7.04
CA ALA A 41 13.74 5.54 8.44
C ALA A 41 12.53 5.25 9.35
N SER A 42 11.31 5.55 8.87
CA SER A 42 10.07 5.30 9.62
C SER A 42 9.79 3.80 9.75
N ILE A 43 10.08 3.02 8.71
CA ILE A 43 9.95 1.56 8.73
C ILE A 43 10.98 0.95 9.68
N ARG A 44 12.25 1.36 9.60
CA ARG A 44 13.33 0.86 10.47
C ARG A 44 13.15 1.23 11.94
N ALA A 45 12.38 2.28 12.25
CA ALA A 45 12.00 2.59 13.63
C ALA A 45 11.11 1.49 14.26
N VAL A 46 10.34 0.76 13.44
CA VAL A 46 9.42 -0.31 13.87
C VAL A 46 9.99 -1.70 13.58
N ILE A 47 10.62 -1.88 12.42
CA ILE A 47 11.20 -3.14 11.93
C ILE A 47 12.70 -2.90 11.69
N PRO A 48 13.56 -3.02 12.72
CA PRO A 48 14.96 -2.58 12.65
C PRO A 48 15.78 -3.28 11.56
N ASP A 49 15.48 -4.54 11.28
CA ASP A 49 16.15 -5.38 10.27
C ASP A 49 15.55 -5.23 8.87
N ALA A 50 14.59 -4.31 8.66
CA ALA A 50 13.97 -4.11 7.36
C ALA A 50 15.01 -3.85 6.26
N VAL A 51 14.89 -4.53 5.13
CA VAL A 51 15.73 -4.32 3.95
C VAL A 51 14.87 -3.99 2.74
N ASP A 52 15.35 -3.08 1.90
CA ASP A 52 14.69 -2.75 0.64
C ASP A 52 14.81 -3.93 -0.33
N VAL A 53 13.66 -4.47 -0.73
CA VAL A 53 13.53 -5.61 -1.66
C VAL A 53 12.66 -5.24 -2.86
N SER A 54 12.64 -3.95 -3.21
CA SER A 54 11.87 -3.46 -4.34
C SER A 54 12.36 -4.06 -5.66
N ASP A 55 11.43 -4.42 -6.53
CA ASP A 55 11.67 -5.10 -7.82
C ASP A 55 11.75 -4.12 -9.02
N GLY A 56 11.70 -2.82 -8.75
CA GLY A 56 11.70 -1.78 -9.78
C GLY A 56 10.32 -1.44 -10.34
N ALA A 57 9.23 -2.05 -9.82
CA ALA A 57 7.87 -1.68 -10.21
C ALA A 57 7.61 -0.19 -9.91
N ALA A 58 7.20 0.56 -10.94
CA ALA A 58 6.99 1.99 -10.83
C ALA A 58 5.90 2.31 -9.78
N GLY A 59 6.19 3.26 -8.89
CA GLY A 59 5.28 3.66 -7.82
C GLY A 59 5.18 2.67 -6.66
N VAL A 60 5.94 1.56 -6.68
CA VAL A 60 5.97 0.58 -5.59
C VAL A 60 7.35 0.60 -4.92
N ALA A 61 7.36 0.66 -3.61
CA ALA A 61 8.53 0.40 -2.79
C ALA A 61 8.18 -0.68 -1.78
N THR A 62 9.08 -1.64 -1.58
CA THR A 62 8.87 -2.80 -0.72
C THR A 62 10.06 -2.97 0.21
N TRP A 63 9.78 -3.14 1.49
CA TRP A 63 10.73 -3.52 2.52
C TRP A 63 10.30 -4.83 3.18
N ALA A 64 11.27 -5.69 3.51
CA ALA A 64 11.04 -6.94 4.21
C ALA A 64 11.93 -6.99 5.45
N GLY A 65 11.40 -7.48 6.57
CA GLY A 65 12.13 -7.64 7.83
C GLY A 65 11.40 -8.61 8.76
N SER A 66 11.61 -8.48 10.06
CA SER A 66 10.96 -9.32 11.06
C SER A 66 10.19 -8.53 12.11
N TRP A 67 9.03 -9.07 12.50
CA TRP A 67 8.22 -8.60 13.61
C TRP A 67 7.97 -9.76 14.56
N ASN A 68 8.42 -9.67 15.82
CA ASN A 68 8.26 -10.74 16.81
C ASN A 68 8.71 -12.14 16.31
N GLY A 69 9.75 -12.19 15.47
CA GLY A 69 10.28 -13.42 14.87
C GLY A 69 9.52 -13.91 13.61
N GLU A 70 8.52 -13.17 13.15
CA GLU A 70 7.73 -13.47 11.94
C GLU A 70 8.18 -12.60 10.77
N ARG A 71 8.15 -13.13 9.54
CA ARG A 71 8.49 -12.34 8.35
C ARG A 71 7.42 -11.28 8.07
N ALA A 72 7.80 -10.02 8.20
CA ALA A 72 6.97 -8.86 7.89
C ALA A 72 7.38 -8.23 6.55
N GLN A 73 6.39 -7.69 5.84
CA GLN A 73 6.60 -6.93 4.60
C GLN A 73 5.77 -5.65 4.62
N VAL A 74 6.43 -4.54 4.29
CA VAL A 74 5.80 -3.22 4.17
C VAL A 74 5.97 -2.73 2.74
N ARG A 75 4.88 -2.31 2.09
CA ARG A 75 4.93 -1.70 0.76
C ARG A 75 4.23 -0.36 0.74
N THR A 76 4.80 0.59 0.04
CA THR A 76 4.11 1.83 -0.33
C THR A 76 3.79 1.79 -1.81
N ILE A 77 2.53 2.04 -2.17
CA ILE A 77 2.03 1.88 -3.54
C ILE A 77 1.37 3.20 -3.96
N VAL A 78 1.88 3.83 -5.01
CA VAL A 78 1.28 5.00 -5.64
C VAL A 78 0.36 4.52 -6.77
N ASP A 79 -0.94 4.63 -6.55
CA ASP A 79 -1.96 4.28 -7.54
C ASP A 79 -2.42 5.53 -8.29
N THR A 80 -2.08 5.60 -9.57
CA THR A 80 -2.47 6.68 -10.50
C THR A 80 -3.43 6.20 -11.60
N LEU A 81 -3.83 4.92 -11.60
CA LEU A 81 -4.54 4.33 -12.73
C LEU A 81 -6.04 4.62 -12.71
N ALA A 82 -6.59 5.03 -11.58
CA ALA A 82 -7.98 5.49 -11.48
C ALA A 82 -8.16 6.89 -12.11
N THR A 83 -8.49 6.94 -13.41
CA THR A 83 -8.54 8.18 -14.23
C THR A 83 -9.54 9.24 -13.78
N ARG A 84 -10.54 8.88 -12.96
CA ARG A 84 -11.56 9.80 -12.39
C ARG A 84 -11.42 10.02 -10.88
N LYS A 85 -10.31 9.58 -10.29
CA LYS A 85 -10.01 9.79 -8.87
C LYS A 85 -8.67 10.49 -8.71
N LEU A 86 -8.47 11.10 -7.55
CA LEU A 86 -7.15 11.58 -7.18
C LEU A 86 -6.23 10.36 -7.04
N PRO A 87 -4.97 10.44 -7.50
CA PRO A 87 -3.99 9.43 -7.19
C PRO A 87 -3.90 9.22 -5.68
N THR A 88 -3.68 7.98 -5.28
CA THR A 88 -3.66 7.59 -3.88
C THR A 88 -2.38 6.87 -3.55
N ARG A 89 -1.83 7.16 -2.38
CA ARG A 89 -0.71 6.44 -1.80
C ARG A 89 -1.28 5.45 -0.80
N TRP A 90 -1.10 4.17 -1.07
CA TRP A 90 -1.48 3.06 -0.21
C TRP A 90 -0.27 2.57 0.57
N LEU A 91 -0.52 2.07 1.77
CA LEU A 91 0.40 1.32 2.60
C LEU A 91 -0.13 -0.12 2.67
N SER A 92 0.71 -1.10 2.34
CA SER A 92 0.43 -2.52 2.48
C SER A 92 1.33 -3.08 3.56
N VAL A 93 0.74 -3.60 4.64
CA VAL A 93 1.45 -4.23 5.74
C VAL A 93 1.09 -5.70 5.77
N SER A 94 2.08 -6.59 5.76
CA SER A 94 1.83 -8.04 5.70
C SER A 94 2.69 -8.81 6.70
N ILE A 95 2.09 -9.80 7.34
CA ILE A 95 2.80 -10.91 7.96
C ILE A 95 2.73 -12.09 6.99
N THR A 96 3.89 -12.54 6.51
CA THR A 96 4.03 -13.53 5.42
C THR A 96 4.26 -14.95 5.93
N GLU A 97 3.62 -15.27 7.06
CA GLU A 97 3.72 -16.57 7.72
C GLU A 97 2.43 -17.38 7.58
N PRO A 98 2.50 -18.73 7.60
CA PRO A 98 1.33 -19.58 7.38
C PRO A 98 0.15 -19.27 8.31
N VAL A 99 -1.05 -19.31 7.74
CA VAL A 99 -2.32 -19.12 8.46
C VAL A 99 -3.20 -20.35 8.24
N ALA A 100 -3.76 -20.89 9.31
CA ALA A 100 -4.61 -22.06 9.32
C ALA A 100 -6.04 -21.67 8.88
N VAL A 101 -6.19 -21.38 7.59
CA VAL A 101 -7.47 -21.02 6.97
C VAL A 101 -7.82 -21.93 5.81
N PRO A 102 -9.12 -22.21 5.59
CA PRO A 102 -9.59 -23.08 4.53
C PRO A 102 -9.74 -22.34 3.19
N GLY A 103 -8.95 -21.30 2.91
CA GLY A 103 -9.04 -20.54 1.66
C GLY A 103 -8.48 -19.14 1.81
N ILE A 104 -8.69 -18.35 0.77
CA ILE A 104 -8.52 -16.92 0.82
C ILE A 104 -9.77 -16.30 1.43
N PHE A 105 -9.59 -15.49 2.46
CA PHE A 105 -10.60 -14.57 2.94
C PHE A 105 -10.15 -13.17 2.57
N ASP A 106 -10.94 -12.47 1.76
CA ASP A 106 -10.65 -11.10 1.36
C ASP A 106 -11.84 -10.21 1.73
N MET A 107 -11.61 -9.28 2.65
CA MET A 107 -12.57 -8.28 3.08
C MET A 107 -12.19 -6.92 2.50
N MET A 108 -13.03 -6.43 1.58
CA MET A 108 -12.85 -5.15 0.92
C MET A 108 -13.83 -4.12 1.46
N MET A 109 -13.31 -2.99 1.94
CA MET A 109 -14.10 -1.84 2.35
C MET A 109 -14.51 -1.04 1.10
N ARG A 110 -15.82 -0.80 0.92
CA ARG A 110 -16.36 0.04 -0.17
C ARG A 110 -15.81 -0.40 -1.55
N PRO A 111 -16.06 -1.65 -1.99
CA PRO A 111 -15.69 -2.09 -3.34
C PRO A 111 -16.49 -1.26 -4.37
N GLY A 112 -15.88 -0.94 -5.49
CA GLY A 112 -16.52 -0.07 -6.50
C GLY A 112 -15.54 0.78 -7.30
N SER A 113 -14.23 0.57 -7.14
CA SER A 113 -13.24 1.15 -8.03
C SER A 113 -12.14 0.15 -8.29
N PRO A 114 -11.65 0.07 -9.53
CA PRO A 114 -10.50 -0.75 -9.85
C PRO A 114 -9.36 -0.38 -8.90
N THR A 115 -8.74 -1.40 -8.32
CA THR A 115 -7.54 -1.27 -7.50
C THR A 115 -6.43 -2.07 -8.15
N THR A 116 -5.26 -1.48 -8.24
CA THR A 116 -4.10 -2.08 -8.94
C THR A 116 -3.31 -3.06 -8.07
N PHE A 117 -3.60 -3.09 -6.77
CA PHE A 117 -2.87 -3.84 -5.74
C PHE A 117 -3.65 -5.04 -5.18
N SER A 118 -4.92 -5.20 -5.56
CA SER A 118 -5.83 -6.20 -5.00
C SER A 118 -6.26 -7.23 -6.04
N ASN A 119 -6.47 -8.47 -5.59
CA ASN A 119 -7.06 -9.54 -6.40
C ASN A 119 -8.54 -9.75 -6.11
N PHE A 120 -9.16 -8.89 -5.28
CA PHE A 120 -10.54 -9.04 -4.81
C PHE A 120 -11.56 -9.28 -5.94
N ASP A 121 -11.43 -8.57 -7.07
CA ASP A 121 -12.36 -8.69 -8.19
C ASP A 121 -12.26 -10.07 -8.90
N HIS A 122 -11.14 -10.79 -8.74
CA HIS A 122 -10.89 -12.10 -9.31
C HIS A 122 -11.37 -13.28 -8.44
N LEU A 123 -11.78 -13.04 -7.19
CA LEU A 123 -12.30 -14.11 -6.32
C LEU A 123 -13.74 -14.47 -6.71
N GLU A 124 -14.03 -15.75 -6.92
CA GLU A 124 -15.28 -16.17 -7.56
C GLU A 124 -16.49 -16.15 -6.62
N HIS A 125 -16.28 -16.26 -5.30
CA HIS A 125 -17.36 -16.49 -4.36
C HIS A 125 -17.48 -15.38 -3.33
N THR A 126 -18.70 -14.88 -3.13
CA THR A 126 -19.01 -13.92 -2.07
C THR A 126 -19.43 -14.68 -0.81
N LEU A 127 -18.85 -14.31 0.34
CA LEU A 127 -19.20 -14.90 1.63
C LEU A 127 -20.38 -14.13 2.26
N PRO A 128 -21.30 -14.82 2.96
CA PRO A 128 -22.24 -14.14 3.84
C PRO A 128 -21.45 -13.44 4.96
N LYS A 129 -21.82 -12.21 5.28
CA LYS A 129 -21.15 -11.37 6.28
C LYS A 129 -21.98 -11.30 7.56
N THR A 130 -21.35 -11.47 8.72
CA THR A 130 -22.00 -11.24 10.02
C THR A 130 -22.16 -9.75 10.33
N THR A 131 -23.10 -9.40 11.22
CA THR A 131 -23.33 -8.01 11.63
C THR A 131 -22.18 -7.41 12.45
N ALA A 132 -21.24 -8.24 12.93
CA ALA A 132 -20.06 -7.80 13.65
C ALA A 132 -19.01 -7.12 12.73
N LEU A 133 -19.06 -7.41 11.42
CA LEU A 133 -18.16 -6.79 10.44
C LEU A 133 -18.77 -5.49 9.88
N PRO A 134 -17.93 -4.53 9.44
CA PRO A 134 -18.40 -3.23 8.96
C PRO A 134 -19.45 -3.35 7.84
N ALA A 135 -20.48 -2.51 7.88
CA ALA A 135 -21.63 -2.59 6.98
C ALA A 135 -21.25 -2.43 5.50
N GLU A 136 -20.23 -1.64 5.21
CA GLU A 136 -19.70 -1.35 3.87
C GLU A 136 -18.66 -2.37 3.37
N ALA A 137 -18.29 -3.35 4.20
CA ALA A 137 -17.38 -4.42 3.81
C ALA A 137 -18.08 -5.44 2.91
N VAL A 138 -17.37 -5.93 1.89
CA VAL A 138 -17.78 -7.11 1.11
C VAL A 138 -16.71 -8.17 1.25
N LEU A 139 -17.15 -9.41 1.44
CA LEU A 139 -16.29 -10.55 1.70
C LEU A 139 -16.26 -11.47 0.49
N ARG A 140 -15.07 -11.85 0.02
CA ARG A 140 -14.90 -12.83 -1.05
C ARG A 140 -13.89 -13.91 -0.69
N THR A 141 -14.00 -15.04 -1.38
CA THR A 141 -13.15 -16.22 -1.22
C THR A 141 -12.91 -16.92 -2.55
N ASP A 142 -11.83 -17.68 -2.61
CA ASP A 142 -11.47 -18.58 -3.70
C ASP A 142 -12.15 -19.95 -3.59
N ARG A 143 -12.76 -20.28 -2.45
CA ARG A 143 -13.37 -21.60 -2.21
C ARG A 143 -14.85 -21.52 -1.85
N ARG A 144 -15.69 -22.30 -2.54
CA ARG A 144 -17.11 -22.42 -2.23
C ARG A 144 -17.35 -23.22 -0.96
N GLY A 145 -18.29 -22.77 -0.12
CA GLY A 145 -18.80 -23.52 1.02
C GLY A 145 -17.87 -23.60 2.23
N VAL A 146 -16.78 -22.84 2.25
CA VAL A 146 -15.87 -22.77 3.40
C VAL A 146 -16.35 -21.72 4.40
N ALA A 147 -16.08 -21.96 5.68
CA ALA A 147 -16.36 -21.03 6.76
C ALA A 147 -15.07 -20.38 7.28
N PHE A 148 -15.15 -19.11 7.64
CA PHE A 148 -14.06 -18.37 8.28
C PHE A 148 -14.54 -17.89 9.66
N PRO A 149 -13.63 -17.74 10.64
CA PRO A 149 -13.98 -17.30 11.99
C PRO A 149 -14.28 -15.79 12.01
N GLN A 150 -15.40 -15.36 11.39
CA GLN A 150 -15.71 -13.94 11.19
C GLN A 150 -15.82 -13.15 12.50
N ASP A 151 -16.34 -13.73 13.58
CA ASP A 151 -16.40 -13.06 14.89
C ASP A 151 -15.01 -12.76 15.45
N LEU A 152 -14.06 -13.67 15.21
CA LEU A 152 -12.66 -13.45 15.59
C LEU A 152 -12.03 -12.37 14.71
N ILE A 153 -12.26 -12.44 13.40
CA ILE A 153 -11.75 -11.44 12.46
C ILE A 153 -12.30 -10.05 12.82
N ALA A 154 -13.59 -9.96 13.17
CA ALA A 154 -14.25 -8.72 13.58
C ALA A 154 -13.62 -8.11 14.83
N ALA A 155 -13.14 -8.91 15.79
CA ALA A 155 -12.46 -8.40 16.99
C ALA A 155 -11.16 -7.64 16.67
N TYR A 156 -10.49 -7.99 15.55
CA TYR A 156 -9.30 -7.29 15.05
C TYR A 156 -9.63 -6.29 13.93
N ALA A 157 -10.91 -6.17 13.55
CA ALA A 157 -11.35 -5.26 12.50
C ALA A 157 -11.49 -3.81 12.97
N GLY A 158 -11.18 -3.49 14.24
CA GLY A 158 -11.27 -2.14 14.81
C GLY A 158 -10.47 -1.10 14.02
N VAL A 159 -9.27 -1.47 13.58
CA VAL A 159 -8.43 -0.65 12.68
C VAL A 159 -9.14 -0.32 11.35
N PHE A 160 -10.09 -1.16 10.91
CA PHE A 160 -10.86 -0.95 9.68
C PHE A 160 -12.01 0.05 9.82
N ALA A 161 -12.41 0.41 11.04
CA ALA A 161 -13.48 1.37 11.29
C ALA A 161 -13.08 2.83 10.98
N GLU A 162 -11.78 3.14 10.93
CA GLU A 162 -11.26 4.51 10.73
C GLU A 162 -11.46 5.08 9.31
N GLY A 163 -12.12 4.33 8.42
CA GLY A 163 -12.41 4.76 7.06
C GLY A 163 -11.20 4.80 6.11
N ARG A 164 -9.99 4.59 6.63
CA ARG A 164 -8.74 4.57 5.85
C ARG A 164 -8.32 3.17 5.41
N ALA A 165 -8.67 2.15 6.20
CA ALA A 165 -8.43 0.77 5.77
C ALA A 165 -9.28 0.45 4.54
N LYS A 166 -8.65 -0.24 3.60
CA LYS A 166 -9.23 -0.60 2.31
C LYS A 166 -9.48 -2.10 2.19
N GLU A 167 -8.53 -2.92 2.61
CA GLU A 167 -8.57 -4.38 2.40
C GLU A 167 -7.92 -5.09 3.58
N LEU A 168 -8.58 -6.14 4.07
CA LEU A 168 -7.99 -7.18 4.91
C LEU A 168 -7.96 -8.48 4.11
N LEU A 169 -6.77 -8.96 3.80
CA LEU A 169 -6.57 -10.21 3.10
C LEU A 169 -5.94 -11.23 4.04
N ILE A 170 -6.59 -12.37 4.19
CA ILE A 170 -6.08 -13.53 4.92
C ILE A 170 -5.98 -14.67 3.93
N THR A 171 -4.78 -15.24 3.82
CA THR A 171 -4.51 -16.38 2.94
C THR A 171 -3.78 -17.45 3.72
N PRO A 172 -3.67 -18.68 3.20
CA PRO A 172 -2.79 -19.68 3.80
C PRO A 172 -1.33 -19.24 3.92
N LYS A 173 -0.90 -18.20 3.20
CA LYS A 173 0.46 -17.67 3.16
C LYS A 173 0.69 -16.46 4.09
N GLY A 174 -0.35 -15.90 4.69
CA GLY A 174 -0.20 -14.70 5.51
C GLY A 174 -1.44 -13.83 5.64
N VAL A 175 -1.30 -12.77 6.42
CA VAL A 175 -2.28 -11.71 6.63
C VAL A 175 -1.73 -10.41 6.05
N ARG A 176 -2.56 -9.65 5.33
CA ARG A 176 -2.21 -8.36 4.75
C ARG A 176 -3.31 -7.33 5.00
N ILE A 177 -2.90 -6.13 5.38
CA ILE A 177 -3.76 -4.96 5.54
C ILE A 177 -3.35 -3.92 4.51
N ILE A 178 -4.32 -3.37 3.78
CA ILE A 178 -4.14 -2.21 2.91
C ILE A 178 -4.77 -0.98 3.56
N TRP A 179 -3.98 0.08 3.68
CA TRP A 179 -4.33 1.33 4.34
C TRP A 179 -4.13 2.52 3.40
N LEU A 180 -5.07 3.47 3.39
CA LEU A 180 -4.90 4.74 2.70
C LEU A 180 -3.88 5.60 3.47
N LEU A 181 -2.69 5.80 2.93
CA LEU A 181 -1.67 6.67 3.54
C LEU A 181 -1.88 8.14 3.16
N ALA A 182 -2.19 8.41 1.90
CA ALA A 182 -2.54 9.77 1.46
C ALA A 182 -3.29 9.79 0.13
N GLN A 183 -3.92 10.92 -0.17
CA GLN A 183 -4.41 11.25 -1.50
C GLN A 183 -3.58 12.40 -2.06
N ALA A 184 -3.43 12.44 -3.39
CA ALA A 184 -2.70 13.51 -4.05
C ALA A 184 -3.43 14.85 -3.89
N ASP A 185 -2.65 15.93 -3.86
CA ASP A 185 -3.16 17.29 -3.81
C ASP A 185 -4.07 17.57 -5.02
N ARG A 186 -5.32 17.97 -4.72
CA ARG A 186 -6.35 18.15 -5.74
C ARG A 186 -6.02 19.27 -6.73
N VAL A 187 -5.41 20.37 -6.27
CA VAL A 187 -5.10 21.52 -7.12
C VAL A 187 -3.97 21.16 -8.09
N ARG A 188 -2.87 20.61 -7.57
CA ARG A 188 -1.72 20.18 -8.37
C ARG A 188 -2.08 19.08 -9.35
N TYR A 189 -2.90 18.12 -8.93
CA TYR A 189 -3.34 17.07 -9.82
C TYR A 189 -4.32 17.60 -10.89
N GLY A 190 -5.25 18.49 -10.52
CA GLY A 190 -6.22 19.07 -11.45
C GLY A 190 -5.57 19.88 -12.59
N VAL A 191 -4.52 20.65 -12.28
CA VAL A 191 -3.84 21.53 -13.24
C VAL A 191 -2.68 20.84 -13.96
N PHE A 192 -1.81 20.15 -13.22
CA PHE A 192 -0.55 19.64 -13.76
C PHE A 192 -0.52 18.12 -13.92
N ARG A 193 -1.59 17.42 -13.51
CA ARG A 193 -1.62 15.94 -13.44
C ARG A 193 -0.47 15.33 -12.64
N GLN A 194 0.05 16.10 -11.67
CA GLN A 194 1.13 15.66 -10.79
C GLN A 194 0.56 14.97 -9.55
N ALA A 195 0.94 13.71 -9.33
CA ALA A 195 0.62 12.96 -8.11
C ALA A 195 1.54 13.43 -6.96
N ALA A 196 1.22 14.59 -6.38
CA ALA A 196 1.95 15.15 -5.25
C ALA A 196 1.23 14.83 -3.94
N PHE A 197 1.90 14.12 -3.03
CA PHE A 197 1.37 13.76 -1.71
C PHE A 197 1.99 14.68 -0.64
N VAL A 198 1.34 15.81 -0.36
CA VAL A 198 1.82 16.80 0.61
C VAL A 198 1.71 16.22 2.02
N ASP A 199 2.78 16.32 2.81
CA ASP A 199 2.88 15.85 4.21
C ASP A 199 2.52 14.38 4.47
N ALA A 200 2.56 13.54 3.43
CA ALA A 200 2.23 12.12 3.50
C ALA A 200 3.38 11.26 4.04
N ARG A 201 3.95 11.62 5.19
CA ARG A 201 4.98 10.81 5.85
C ARG A 201 4.34 9.54 6.41
N LEU A 202 5.10 8.45 6.37
CA LEU A 202 4.73 7.24 7.08
C LEU A 202 4.97 7.46 8.58
N ASP A 203 3.91 7.37 9.37
CA ASP A 203 3.99 7.44 10.82
C ASP A 203 4.42 6.07 11.38
N PRO A 204 5.55 5.98 12.11
CA PRO A 204 5.98 4.74 12.77
C PRO A 204 4.92 4.14 13.70
N ALA A 205 4.16 4.96 14.44
CA ALA A 205 3.16 4.46 15.39
C ALA A 205 2.01 3.75 14.66
N LEU A 206 1.54 4.34 13.56
CA LEU A 206 0.56 3.70 12.68
C LEU A 206 1.10 2.39 12.07
N LEU A 207 2.37 2.38 11.64
CA LEU A 207 2.98 1.17 11.10
C LEU A 207 3.03 0.06 12.15
N GLU A 208 3.46 0.38 13.36
CA GLU A 208 3.50 -0.55 14.50
C GLU A 208 2.11 -1.13 14.78
N GLU A 209 1.09 -0.29 14.86
CA GLU A 209 -0.30 -0.73 15.05
C GLU A 209 -0.76 -1.70 13.96
N LEU A 210 -0.48 -1.40 12.69
CA LEU A 210 -0.90 -2.24 11.57
C LEU A 210 -0.15 -3.58 11.52
N VAL A 211 1.16 -3.58 11.82
CA VAL A 211 1.97 -4.81 11.86
C VAL A 211 1.51 -5.69 13.02
N GLU A 212 1.30 -5.10 14.20
CA GLU A 212 0.81 -5.81 15.37
C GLU A 212 -0.59 -6.37 15.13
N ALA A 213 -1.52 -5.60 14.55
CA ALA A 213 -2.85 -6.08 14.21
C ALA A 213 -2.81 -7.29 13.26
N ALA A 214 -1.95 -7.27 12.24
CA ALA A 214 -1.79 -8.39 11.31
C ALA A 214 -1.19 -9.64 11.98
N SER A 215 -0.16 -9.47 12.83
CA SER A 215 0.48 -10.55 13.58
C SER A 215 -0.47 -11.17 14.61
N SER A 216 -1.11 -10.33 15.42
CA SER A 216 -2.07 -10.76 16.44
C SER A 216 -3.27 -11.51 15.83
N LEU A 217 -3.84 -11.01 14.73
CA LEU A 217 -4.93 -11.71 14.03
C LEU A 217 -4.49 -13.09 13.53
N ARG A 218 -3.31 -13.18 12.90
CA ARG A 218 -2.75 -14.46 12.47
C ARG A 218 -2.62 -15.43 13.64
N HIS A 219 -2.02 -14.99 14.73
CA HIS A 219 -1.83 -15.82 15.92
C HIS A 219 -3.15 -16.31 16.51
N ALA A 220 -4.16 -15.44 16.55
CA ALA A 220 -5.48 -15.78 17.06
C ALA A 220 -6.16 -16.85 16.20
N ILE A 221 -6.12 -16.73 14.87
CA ILE A 221 -6.67 -17.74 13.95
C ILE A 221 -5.98 -19.09 14.15
N ASN A 222 -4.64 -19.10 14.13
CA ASN A 222 -3.87 -20.34 14.28
C ASN A 222 -4.08 -21.01 15.65
N ARG A 223 -4.28 -20.22 16.70
CA ARG A 223 -4.56 -20.74 18.05
C ARG A 223 -5.95 -21.38 18.11
N ARG A 224 -6.97 -20.73 17.53
CA ARG A 224 -8.33 -21.26 17.48
C ARG A 224 -8.39 -22.60 16.74
N GLU A 225 -7.70 -22.71 15.60
CA GLU A 225 -7.68 -23.96 14.84
C GLU A 225 -7.06 -25.11 15.65
N ARG A 226 -5.94 -24.85 16.35
CA ARG A 226 -5.31 -25.85 17.23
C ARG A 226 -6.18 -26.28 18.40
N GLN A 227 -7.14 -25.46 18.83
CA GLN A 227 -8.09 -25.81 19.90
C GLN A 227 -9.31 -26.57 19.38
N ALA A 228 -9.58 -26.49 18.07
CA ALA A 228 -10.70 -27.18 17.42
C ALA A 228 -10.32 -28.57 16.87
N ALA A 229 -9.02 -28.85 16.72
CA ALA A 229 -8.45 -30.14 16.33
C ALA A 229 -8.21 -31.05 17.54
#